data_AF-A0A523ZIE2-F1
#
_entry.id   AF-A0A523ZIE2-F1
#
_cell.length_a   1.000
_cell.length_b   1.000
_cell.length_c   1.000
_cell.angle_alpha   90.00
_cell.angle_beta   90.00
_cell.angle_gamma   90.00
#
_symmetry.space_group_name_H-M   'P 1'
#
loop_
_entity.id
_entity.type
_entity.pdbx_description
1 polymer ?
#
loop_
_entity_poly.entity_id
_entity_poly.type
_entity_poly.pdbx_seq_one_letter_code
_entity_poly.pdbx_strand_id
1 'polypeptide(L)'
;MKNKFGSVYFSIFGLIVLGLGIAELIIGIAGKSFTWSILEISGGLLLWKGIILFFAGFFYLSSVKNLSEIHQLAKNVMASVMLWTIAGMQIFAIITESIPGGEGGGWINTREGFLSAYSPPYIPALILLPFSLVTIYYVYAREK
;
A
#
# COMPACT_ATOMS: atom_id res chain seq x y z
N MET A 1 14.34 -0.32 -24.38
CA MET A 1 13.78 -1.59 -23.84
C MET A 1 13.25 -1.44 -22.40
N LYS A 2 13.99 -0.80 -21.49
CA LYS A 2 13.56 -0.57 -20.09
C LYS A 2 12.15 0.06 -19.94
N ASN A 3 11.80 1.02 -20.80
CA ASN A 3 10.48 1.68 -20.74
C ASN A 3 9.31 0.75 -21.08
N LYS A 4 9.49 -0.22 -21.99
CA LYS A 4 8.43 -1.18 -22.33
C LYS A 4 8.16 -2.13 -21.17
N PHE A 5 9.23 -2.61 -20.51
CA PHE A 5 9.10 -3.47 -19.34
C PHE A 5 8.44 -2.75 -18.16
N GLY A 6 8.85 -1.51 -17.88
CA GLY A 6 8.23 -0.69 -16.84
C GLY A 6 6.76 -0.40 -17.11
N SER A 7 6.44 -0.06 -18.36
CA SER A 7 5.06 0.18 -18.79
C SER A 7 4.17 -1.04 -18.50
N VAL A 8 4.60 -2.25 -18.89
CA VAL A 8 3.87 -3.50 -18.60
C VAL A 8 3.76 -3.76 -17.11
N TYR A 9 4.86 -3.61 -16.36
CA TYR A 9 4.87 -3.79 -14.91
C TYR A 9 3.86 -2.88 -14.20
N PHE A 10 3.93 -1.58 -14.43
CA PHE A 10 3.04 -0.61 -13.79
C PHE A 10 1.60 -0.68 -14.31
N SER A 11 1.38 -1.26 -15.50
CA SER A 11 0.02 -1.58 -15.97
C SER A 11 -0.60 -2.67 -15.11
N ILE A 12 0.10 -3.80 -14.95
CA ILE A 12 -0.39 -4.93 -14.16
C ILE A 12 -0.53 -4.52 -12.70
N PHE A 13 0.50 -3.85 -12.15
CA PHE A 13 0.47 -3.36 -10.79
C PHE A 13 -0.66 -2.35 -10.57
N GLY A 14 -0.83 -1.39 -11.49
CA GLY A 14 -1.91 -0.41 -11.44
C GLY A 14 -3.30 -1.04 -11.48
N LEU A 15 -3.51 -2.10 -12.27
CA LEU A 15 -4.78 -2.85 -12.29
C LEU A 15 -5.05 -3.53 -10.96
N ILE A 16 -4.03 -4.15 -10.34
CA ILE A 16 -4.16 -4.80 -9.04
C ILE A 16 -4.50 -3.77 -7.95
N VAL A 17 -3.75 -2.66 -7.90
CA VAL A 17 -3.96 -1.57 -6.94
C VAL A 17 -5.36 -0.98 -7.11
N LEU A 18 -5.79 -0.73 -8.35
CA LEU A 18 -7.12 -0.20 -8.65
C LEU A 18 -8.21 -1.17 -8.23
N GLY A 19 -8.07 -2.46 -8.56
CA GLY A 19 -9.03 -3.51 -8.19
C GLY A 19 -9.21 -3.62 -6.68
N LEU A 20 -8.10 -3.58 -5.93
CA LEU A 20 -8.13 -3.58 -4.46
C LEU A 20 -8.76 -2.29 -3.91
N GLY A 21 -8.44 -1.12 -4.47
CA GLY A 21 -9.08 0.14 -4.10
C GLY A 21 -10.60 0.12 -4.33
N ILE A 22 -11.07 -0.41 -5.46
CA ILE A 22 -12.50 -0.61 -5.74
C ILE A 22 -13.12 -1.57 -4.72
N ALA A 23 -12.45 -2.69 -4.40
CA ALA A 23 -12.94 -3.63 -3.40
C ALA A 23 -13.07 -2.99 -2.01
N GLU A 24 -12.06 -2.23 -1.57
CA GLU A 24 -12.11 -1.49 -0.30
C GLU A 24 -13.27 -0.48 -0.27
N LEU A 25 -13.53 0.22 -1.38
CA LEU A 25 -14.66 1.15 -1.50
C LEU A 25 -16.00 0.43 -1.39
N ILE A 26 -16.20 -0.67 -2.12
CA ILE A 26 -17.46 -1.43 -2.09
C ILE A 26 -17.72 -1.98 -0.68
N ILE A 27 -16.70 -2.56 -0.05
CA ILE A 27 -16.80 -3.14 1.29
C ILE A 27 -17.03 -2.04 2.33
N GLY A 28 -16.34 -0.91 2.20
CA GLY A 28 -16.52 0.26 3.07
C GLY A 28 -17.92 0.87 2.98
N ILE A 29 -18.50 0.98 1.77
CA ILE A 29 -19.88 1.45 1.58
C ILE A 29 -20.88 0.45 2.17
N ALA A 30 -20.62 -0.85 2.03
CA ALA A 30 -21.46 -1.90 2.60
C ALA A 30 -21.39 -1.96 4.14
N GLY A 31 -20.43 -1.26 4.77
CA GLY A 31 -20.21 -1.31 6.22
C GLY A 31 -19.79 -2.69 6.72
N LYS A 32 -19.21 -3.53 5.85
CA LYS A 32 -18.78 -4.88 6.19
C LYS A 32 -17.26 -4.92 6.41
N SER A 33 -16.79 -5.94 7.10
CA SER A 33 -15.38 -6.34 7.10
C SER A 33 -15.21 -7.57 6.21
N PHE A 34 -14.05 -7.64 5.55
CA PHE A 34 -13.68 -8.80 4.74
C PHE A 34 -12.26 -9.22 5.09
N THR A 35 -12.12 -10.45 5.57
CA THR A 35 -10.82 -11.04 5.88
C THR A 35 -10.67 -12.31 5.05
N TRP A 36 -9.59 -12.39 4.28
CA TRP A 36 -9.28 -13.55 3.46
C TRP A 36 -7.79 -13.91 3.59
N SER A 37 -7.52 -15.02 4.27
CA SER A 37 -6.16 -15.49 4.56
C SER A 37 -5.34 -14.40 5.28
N ILE A 38 -4.27 -13.91 4.66
CA ILE A 38 -3.38 -12.88 5.19
C ILE A 38 -3.93 -11.47 4.92
N LEU A 39 -4.99 -11.31 4.13
CA LEU A 39 -5.52 -10.00 3.73
C LEU A 39 -6.73 -9.61 4.57
N GLU A 40 -6.73 -8.38 5.09
CA GLU A 40 -7.87 -7.78 5.77
C GLU A 40 -8.26 -6.43 5.17
N ILE A 41 -9.55 -6.30 4.87
CA ILE A 41 -10.24 -5.09 4.43
C ILE A 41 -11.24 -4.75 5.53
N SER A 42 -10.77 -3.98 6.51
CA SER A 42 -11.55 -3.53 7.66
C SER A 42 -10.99 -2.20 8.21
N GLY A 43 -11.65 -1.66 9.23
CA GLY A 43 -11.17 -0.50 10.00
C GLY A 43 -11.97 0.79 9.80
N GLY A 44 -11.84 1.72 10.75
CA GLY A 44 -12.64 2.96 10.78
C GLY A 44 -12.39 3.93 9.62
N LEU A 45 -11.23 3.82 8.94
CA LEU A 45 -10.86 4.67 7.80
C LEU A 45 -10.89 3.90 6.46
N LEU A 46 -11.64 2.80 6.38
CA LEU A 46 -11.68 1.93 5.20
C LEU A 46 -12.05 2.66 3.90
N LEU A 47 -13.07 3.53 3.96
CA LEU A 47 -13.47 4.34 2.80
C LEU A 47 -12.33 5.25 2.32
N TRP A 48 -11.63 5.91 3.25
CA TRP A 48 -10.51 6.79 2.93
C TRP A 48 -9.34 6.04 2.31
N LYS A 49 -8.99 4.88 2.87
CA LYS A 49 -7.97 3.98 2.29
C LYS A 49 -8.35 3.54 0.88
N GLY A 50 -9.61 3.16 0.67
CA GLY A 50 -10.14 2.76 -0.63
C GLY A 50 -10.09 3.87 -1.67
N ILE A 51 -10.45 5.11 -1.29
CA ILE A 51 -10.33 6.29 -2.18
C ILE A 51 -8.87 6.50 -2.59
N ILE A 52 -7.94 6.46 -1.62
CA ILE A 52 -6.52 6.68 -1.88
C ILE A 52 -5.95 5.58 -2.78
N LEU A 53 -6.27 4.31 -2.52
CA LEU A 53 -5.85 3.17 -3.35
C LEU A 53 -6.46 3.23 -4.75
N PHE A 54 -7.73 3.62 -4.88
CA PHE A 54 -8.38 3.81 -6.18
C PHE A 54 -7.63 4.84 -7.03
N PHE A 55 -7.36 6.02 -6.48
CA PHE A 55 -6.61 7.06 -7.20
C PHE A 55 -5.15 6.68 -7.45
N ALA A 56 -4.50 5.98 -6.52
CA ALA A 56 -3.16 5.43 -6.74
C ALA A 56 -3.15 4.48 -7.95
N GLY A 57 -4.09 3.53 -8.00
CA GLY A 57 -4.25 2.61 -9.14
C GLY A 57 -4.50 3.35 -10.45
N PHE A 58 -5.37 4.36 -10.44
CA PHE A 58 -5.63 5.21 -11.60
C PHE A 58 -4.36 5.95 -12.07
N PHE A 59 -3.56 6.51 -11.17
CA PHE A 59 -2.32 7.19 -11.52
C PHE A 59 -1.25 6.24 -12.05
N TYR A 60 -1.13 5.02 -11.50
CA TYR A 60 -0.28 3.99 -12.07
C TYR A 60 -0.67 3.70 -13.53
N LEU A 61 -1.95 3.45 -13.80
CA LEU A 61 -2.44 3.20 -15.16
C LEU A 61 -2.26 4.39 -16.09
N SER A 62 -2.47 5.62 -15.60
CA SER A 62 -2.25 6.84 -16.37
C SER A 62 -0.78 7.03 -16.78
N SER A 63 0.17 6.53 -15.97
CA SER A 63 1.61 6.66 -16.20
C SER A 63 2.18 5.71 -17.28
N VAL A 64 1.42 4.68 -17.67
CA VAL A 64 1.87 3.56 -18.51
C VAL A 64 2.37 3.99 -19.89
N LYS A 65 1.85 5.10 -20.45
CA LYS A 65 2.10 5.49 -21.85
C LYS A 65 3.58 5.72 -22.16
N ASN A 66 4.29 6.48 -21.32
CA ASN A 66 5.69 6.82 -21.57
C ASN A 66 6.45 7.17 -20.29
N LEU A 67 6.98 6.17 -19.58
CA LEU A 67 7.68 6.38 -18.30
C LEU A 67 9.00 7.16 -18.39
N SER A 68 9.56 7.38 -19.59
CA SER A 68 10.69 8.31 -19.74
C SER A 68 10.30 9.77 -19.67
N GLU A 69 9.03 10.10 -19.88
CA GLU A 69 8.55 11.46 -19.70
C GLU A 69 8.39 11.79 -18.21
N ILE A 70 8.91 12.95 -17.81
CA ILE A 70 8.80 13.46 -16.43
C ILE A 70 7.38 13.46 -15.91
N HIS A 71 6.41 13.84 -16.74
CA HIS A 71 5.01 13.90 -16.35
C HIS A 71 4.43 12.53 -16.01
N GLN A 72 4.80 11.48 -16.75
CA GLN A 72 4.31 10.13 -16.47
C GLN A 72 5.04 9.52 -15.27
N LEU A 73 6.36 9.72 -15.17
CA LEU A 73 7.14 9.30 -14.02
C LEU A 73 6.63 9.97 -12.74
N ALA A 74 6.28 11.26 -12.79
CA ALA A 74 5.72 11.99 -11.66
C ALA A 74 4.39 11.39 -11.19
N LYS A 75 3.49 11.01 -12.11
CA LYS A 75 2.25 10.29 -11.74
C LYS A 75 2.53 8.95 -11.08
N ASN A 76 3.51 8.20 -11.59
CA ASN A 76 3.92 6.92 -11.01
C ASN A 76 4.47 7.07 -9.58
N VAL A 77 5.31 8.10 -9.37
CA VAL A 77 5.83 8.47 -8.05
C VAL A 77 4.70 8.90 -7.13
N MET A 78 3.77 9.74 -7.60
CA MET A 78 2.60 10.17 -6.84
C MET A 78 1.77 8.97 -6.38
N ALA A 79 1.49 8.03 -7.29
CA ALA A 79 0.78 6.78 -6.98
C ALA A 79 1.50 5.96 -5.92
N SER A 80 2.83 5.90 -5.98
CA SER A 80 3.68 5.22 -5.00
C SER A 80 3.61 5.88 -3.63
N VAL A 81 3.75 7.21 -3.57
CA VAL A 81 3.65 7.98 -2.33
C VAL A 81 2.28 7.80 -1.67
N MET A 82 1.19 7.84 -2.45
CA MET A 82 -0.17 7.60 -1.93
C MET A 82 -0.29 6.22 -1.26
N LEU A 83 0.25 5.19 -1.89
CA LEU A 83 0.30 3.83 -1.33
C LEU A 83 1.19 3.77 -0.08
N TRP A 84 2.36 4.41 -0.11
CA TRP A 84 3.31 4.44 1.01
C TRP A 84 2.73 5.14 2.23
N THR A 85 1.91 6.18 2.06
CA THR A 85 1.23 6.82 3.19
C THR A 85 0.32 5.83 3.91
N ILE A 86 -0.51 5.07 3.19
CA ILE A 86 -1.40 4.08 3.82
C ILE A 86 -0.59 2.94 4.47
N ALA A 87 0.40 2.40 3.76
CA ALA A 87 1.24 1.34 4.30
C ALA A 87 2.07 1.81 5.51
N GLY A 88 2.59 3.04 5.46
CA GLY A 88 3.37 3.66 6.53
C GLY A 88 2.54 3.90 7.78
N MET A 89 1.28 4.34 7.64
CA MET A 89 0.35 4.43 8.77
C MET A 89 0.15 3.07 9.45
N GLN A 90 -0.01 1.99 8.67
CA GLN A 90 -0.15 0.64 9.23
C GLN A 90 1.13 0.16 9.92
N ILE A 91 2.30 0.40 9.33
CA ILE A 91 3.58 0.05 9.95
C ILE A 91 3.73 0.78 11.29
N PHE A 92 3.38 2.07 11.32
CA PHE A 92 3.41 2.85 12.55
C PHE A 92 2.45 2.28 13.60
N ALA A 93 1.22 1.93 13.21
CA ALA A 93 0.25 1.30 14.10
C ALA A 93 0.79 -0.02 14.70
N ILE A 94 1.34 -0.91 13.88
CA ILE A 94 1.94 -2.18 14.33
C ILE A 94 3.09 -1.92 15.33
N ILE A 95 3.95 -0.94 15.04
CA ILE A 95 5.05 -0.57 15.96
C ILE A 95 4.48 -0.08 17.29
N THR A 96 3.45 0.77 17.28
CA THR A 96 2.84 1.28 18.51
C THR A 96 2.12 0.20 19.30
N GLU A 97 1.46 -0.74 18.63
CA GLU A 97 0.79 -1.89 19.27
C GLU A 97 1.80 -2.87 19.90
N SER A 98 3.03 -2.92 19.39
CA SER A 98 4.09 -3.76 19.95
C SER A 98 4.57 -3.28 21.34
N ILE A 99 4.28 -2.03 21.71
CA ILE A 99 4.68 -1.41 22.99
C ILE A 99 3.50 -1.49 23.97
N PRO A 100 3.61 -2.23 25.10
CA PRO A 100 2.51 -2.37 26.04
C PRO A 100 2.17 -1.04 26.73
N GLY A 101 0.88 -0.70 26.79
CA GLY A 101 0.39 0.40 27.62
C GLY A 101 0.37 -0.02 29.08
N GLY A 102 1.21 0.59 29.92
CA GLY A 102 1.51 0.19 31.30
C GLY A 102 0.35 0.14 32.31
N GLU A 103 -0.92 0.16 31.89
CA GLU A 103 -2.09 0.10 32.77
C GLU A 103 -2.38 -1.32 33.32
N GLY A 104 -1.74 -2.37 32.78
CA GLY A 104 -1.88 -3.74 33.29
C GLY A 104 -0.77 -4.75 32.92
N GLY A 105 0.23 -4.35 32.13
CA GLY A 105 1.37 -5.18 31.73
C GLY A 105 2.59 -4.28 31.50
N GLY A 106 3.78 -4.74 31.88
CA GLY A 106 4.98 -3.91 31.91
C GLY A 106 5.34 -3.25 30.57
N TRP A 107 6.10 -2.15 30.60
CA TRP A 107 6.54 -1.37 29.44
C TRP A 107 7.41 -2.12 28.40
N ILE A 108 7.82 -3.34 28.73
CA ILE A 108 8.63 -4.19 27.87
C ILE A 108 7.81 -5.42 27.52
N ASN A 109 7.57 -5.61 26.23
CA ASN A 109 6.86 -6.77 25.72
C ASN A 109 7.74 -8.03 25.81
N THR A 110 7.12 -9.21 25.94
CA THR A 110 7.84 -10.47 25.75
C THR A 110 8.23 -10.61 24.27
N ARG A 111 9.25 -11.41 23.95
CA ARG A 111 9.66 -11.62 22.55
C ARG A 111 8.49 -12.14 21.68
N GLU A 112 7.67 -13.02 22.24
CA GLU A 112 6.49 -13.57 21.57
C GLU A 112 5.40 -12.51 21.40
N GLY A 113 5.10 -11.73 22.44
CA GLY A 113 4.13 -10.64 22.36
C GLY A 113 4.54 -9.50 21.41
N PHE A 114 5.84 -9.27 21.26
CA PHE A 114 6.37 -8.35 20.26
C PHE A 114 6.13 -8.89 18.84
N LEU A 115 6.47 -10.16 18.58
CA LEU A 115 6.31 -10.76 17.26
C LEU A 115 4.85 -10.97 16.85
N SER A 116 3.94 -11.18 17.80
CA SER A 116 2.51 -11.34 17.52
C SER A 116 1.89 -10.07 16.94
N ALA A 117 2.38 -8.89 17.29
CA ALA A 117 1.91 -7.61 16.71
C ALA A 117 2.16 -7.50 15.20
N TYR A 118 3.18 -8.21 14.69
CA TYR A 118 3.51 -8.23 13.26
C TYR A 118 2.82 -9.37 12.52
N SER A 119 1.99 -10.17 13.18
CA SER A 119 1.33 -11.31 12.53
C SER A 119 0.16 -10.84 11.64
N PRO A 120 -0.22 -11.64 10.62
CA PRO A 120 -1.41 -11.37 9.83
C PRO A 120 -2.67 -11.25 10.70
N PRO A 121 -3.70 -10.54 10.22
CA PRO A 121 -3.87 -10.07 8.85
C PRO A 121 -3.24 -8.70 8.52
N TYR A 122 -2.99 -8.45 7.23
CA TYR A 122 -2.42 -7.22 6.69
C TYR A 122 -3.39 -6.53 5.71
N ILE A 123 -3.33 -5.20 5.68
CA ILE A 123 -4.09 -4.40 4.73
C ILE A 123 -3.49 -4.51 3.31
N PRO A 124 -4.31 -4.32 2.25
CA PRO A 124 -3.85 -4.37 0.85
C PRO A 124 -2.61 -3.50 0.58
N ALA A 125 -2.58 -2.26 1.08
CA ALA A 125 -1.46 -1.36 0.85
C ALA A 125 -0.12 -1.89 1.39
N LEU A 126 -0.13 -2.60 2.53
CA LEU A 126 1.08 -3.15 3.13
C LEU A 126 1.64 -4.30 2.29
N ILE A 127 0.77 -5.15 1.75
CA ILE A 127 1.13 -6.25 0.84
C ILE A 127 1.70 -5.70 -0.48
N LEU A 128 1.14 -4.60 -0.99
CA LEU A 128 1.56 -3.98 -2.25
C LEU A 128 2.84 -3.12 -2.11
N LEU A 129 3.22 -2.74 -0.89
CA LEU A 129 4.37 -1.88 -0.60
C LEU A 129 5.68 -2.34 -1.27
N PRO A 130 6.18 -3.58 -1.09
CA PRO A 130 7.45 -3.98 -1.69
C PRO A 130 7.45 -3.90 -3.22
N PHE A 131 6.31 -4.13 -3.86
CA PHE A 131 6.15 -4.04 -5.31
C PHE A 131 6.18 -2.57 -5.77
N SER A 132 5.57 -1.65 -5.01
CA SER A 132 5.60 -0.22 -5.33
C SER A 132 7.01 0.40 -5.29
N LEU A 133 7.96 -0.19 -4.55
CA LEU A 133 9.34 0.30 -4.46
C LEU A 133 10.10 0.25 -5.78
N VAL A 134 9.64 -0.54 -6.76
CA VAL A 134 10.19 -0.58 -8.12
C VAL A 134 10.22 0.81 -8.76
N THR A 135 9.32 1.72 -8.37
CA THR A 135 9.33 3.12 -8.82
C THR A 135 10.65 3.83 -8.53
N ILE A 136 11.30 3.56 -7.39
CA ILE A 136 12.58 4.17 -7.02
C ILE A 136 13.68 3.81 -8.04
N TYR A 137 13.70 2.56 -8.52
CA TYR A 137 14.63 2.14 -9.56
C TYR A 137 14.45 2.95 -10.85
N TYR A 138 13.21 3.22 -11.26
CA TYR A 138 12.94 4.03 -12.46
C TYR A 138 13.28 5.51 -12.29
N VAL A 139 13.17 6.06 -11.07
CA VAL A 139 13.65 7.41 -10.76
C VAL A 139 15.17 7.47 -10.89
N TYR A 140 15.89 6.56 -10.23
CA TYR A 140 17.36 6.55 -10.27
C TYR A 140 17.92 6.23 -11.66
N ALA A 141 17.30 5.31 -12.39
CA ALA A 141 17.72 4.93 -13.73
C ALA A 141 17.52 6.03 -14.78
N ARG A 142 16.80 7.10 -14.46
CA ARG A 142 16.63 8.27 -15.33
C ARG A 142 17.70 9.33 -15.10
N GLU A 143 18.21 9.46 -13.87
CA GLU A 143 19.27 10.43 -13.55
C GLU A 143 20.63 10.04 -14.16
N LYS A 144 20.80 8.78 -14.54
CA LYS A 144 21.95 8.25 -15.29
C LYS A 144 21.70 8.27 -16.79
#